data_AF-A0A433U4J2-F1
#
_entry.id   AF-A0A433U4J2-F1
#
_cell.length_a   1.000
_cell.length_b   1.000
_cell.length_c   1.000
_cell.angle_alpha   90.00
_cell.angle_beta   90.00
_cell.angle_gamma   90.00
#
_symmetry.space_group_name_H-M   'P 1'
#
loop_
_entity.id
_entity.type
_entity.pdbx_description
1 polymer ?
#
loop_
_entity_poly.entity_id
_entity_poly.type
_entity_poly.pdbx_seq_one_letter_code
_entity_poly.pdbx_strand_id
1 'polypeptide(L)'
;GTIEEVTAPAVVSQYIQSISQSVSPYPLNNDHLNAIDFLYTYPRDARGEISVQTIIDMTTDTNFVVPSVLFARLITEASDQTDVFLYLLDHYPQVKDPSSPLRGSNHGHDILFEFDLTPALREDNMNDYIVVGTPTNTPLYGIFGGAVASFAKTGKPVSQLQTPQRWPRFDPIQENFFAVSLEPEVRSHLYAQRVALWLDFLPRVGSSWVTSRVAF
;
A
#
# COMPACT_ATOMS: atom_id res chain seq x y z
N GLY A 1 -10.35 23.86 -0.87
CA GLY A 1 -11.36 23.54 -1.88
C GLY A 1 -12.37 22.58 -1.29
N THR A 2 -13.52 22.44 -1.92
CA THR A 2 -14.50 21.39 -1.59
C THR A 2 -13.99 20.02 -2.07
N ILE A 3 -14.57 18.92 -1.59
CA ILE A 3 -14.26 17.58 -2.09
C ILE A 3 -14.52 17.52 -3.60
N GLU A 4 -15.64 18.08 -4.05
CA GLU A 4 -16.02 18.14 -5.47
C GLU A 4 -14.96 18.86 -6.33
N GLU A 5 -14.39 19.97 -5.84
CA GLU A 5 -13.33 20.69 -6.55
C GLU A 5 -12.05 19.85 -6.71
N VAL A 6 -11.68 19.08 -5.69
CA VAL A 6 -10.44 18.27 -5.74
C VAL A 6 -10.62 16.92 -6.45
N THR A 7 -11.86 16.44 -6.56
CA THR A 7 -12.21 15.21 -7.28
C THR A 7 -12.57 15.43 -8.75
N ALA A 8 -12.71 16.70 -9.16
CA ALA A 8 -13.03 17.06 -10.53
C ALA A 8 -12.01 16.40 -11.51
N PRO A 9 -12.48 15.76 -12.60
CA PRO A 9 -11.62 15.00 -13.49
C PRO A 9 -10.35 15.68 -13.97
N ALA A 10 -10.45 16.95 -14.37
CA ALA A 10 -9.31 17.71 -14.87
C ALA A 10 -8.26 17.95 -13.77
N VAL A 11 -8.70 18.18 -12.53
CA VAL A 11 -7.83 18.40 -11.37
C VAL A 11 -7.09 17.11 -11.02
N VAL A 12 -7.81 15.99 -10.96
CA VAL A 12 -7.20 14.67 -10.67
C VAL A 12 -6.23 14.25 -11.77
N SER A 13 -6.60 14.43 -13.05
CA SER A 13 -5.71 14.10 -14.18
C SER A 13 -4.42 14.91 -14.13
N GLN A 14 -4.51 16.21 -13.83
CA GLN A 14 -3.34 17.08 -13.69
C GLN A 14 -2.46 16.65 -12.51
N TYR A 15 -3.08 16.31 -11.37
CA TYR A 15 -2.37 15.80 -10.20
C TYR A 15 -1.62 14.50 -10.53
N ILE A 16 -2.30 13.54 -11.17
CA ILE A 16 -1.71 12.27 -11.60
C ILE A 16 -0.50 12.53 -12.49
N GLN A 17 -0.63 13.39 -13.49
CA GLN A 17 0.49 13.70 -14.39
C GLN A 17 1.69 14.30 -13.63
N SER A 18 1.44 15.26 -12.75
CA SER A 18 2.49 15.92 -11.97
C SER A 18 3.23 14.94 -11.05
N ILE A 19 2.50 14.13 -10.29
CA ILE A 19 3.11 13.18 -9.35
C ILE A 19 3.86 12.10 -10.12
N SER A 20 3.25 11.52 -11.15
CA SER A 20 3.87 10.47 -11.97
C SER A 20 5.21 10.92 -12.55
N GLN A 21 5.28 12.15 -13.05
CA GLN A 21 6.52 12.72 -13.57
C GLN A 21 7.58 12.93 -12.48
N SER A 22 7.17 13.32 -11.27
CA SER A 22 8.11 13.55 -10.18
C SER A 22 8.70 12.29 -9.55
N VAL A 23 7.94 11.18 -9.54
CA VAL A 23 8.32 9.94 -8.86
C VAL A 23 8.88 8.87 -9.80
N SER A 24 8.65 9.02 -11.10
CA SER A 24 9.13 8.03 -12.08
C SER A 24 10.65 8.05 -12.20
N PRO A 25 11.32 6.89 -12.16
CA PRO A 25 12.77 6.80 -12.38
C PRO A 25 13.16 6.93 -13.86
N TYR A 26 12.20 7.01 -14.78
CA TYR A 26 12.41 7.18 -16.22
C TYR A 26 11.43 8.19 -16.83
N PRO A 27 11.78 8.82 -17.97
CA PRO A 27 10.88 9.75 -18.65
C PRO A 27 9.56 9.09 -19.03
N LEU A 28 8.44 9.72 -18.67
CA LEU A 28 7.12 9.29 -19.06
C LEU A 28 6.67 10.04 -20.33
N ASN A 29 6.12 9.29 -21.29
CA ASN A 29 5.45 9.87 -22.46
C ASN A 29 3.92 9.83 -22.30
N ASN A 30 3.18 10.34 -23.29
CA ASN A 30 1.72 10.39 -23.23
C ASN A 30 1.04 9.03 -23.05
N ASP A 31 1.57 7.96 -23.65
CA ASP A 31 0.99 6.61 -23.48
C ASP A 31 1.12 6.11 -22.04
N HIS A 32 2.25 6.40 -21.38
CA HIS A 32 2.41 6.11 -19.96
C HIS A 32 1.41 6.89 -19.12
N LEU A 33 1.32 8.21 -19.33
CA LEU A 33 0.44 9.08 -18.56
C LEU A 33 -1.03 8.70 -18.77
N ASN A 34 -1.43 8.33 -19.98
CA ASN A 34 -2.78 7.85 -20.28
C ASN A 34 -3.08 6.52 -19.59
N ALA A 35 -2.11 5.60 -19.50
CA ALA A 35 -2.29 4.33 -18.81
C ALA A 35 -2.44 4.53 -17.29
N ILE A 36 -1.64 5.42 -16.69
CA ILE A 36 -1.75 5.77 -15.28
C ILE A 36 -3.11 6.44 -15.01
N ASP A 37 -3.46 7.46 -15.80
CA ASP A 37 -4.73 8.16 -15.67
C ASP A 37 -5.92 7.18 -15.79
N PHE A 38 -5.89 6.29 -16.76
CA PHE A 38 -6.93 5.27 -16.93
C PHE A 38 -7.05 4.36 -15.69
N LEU A 39 -5.95 3.81 -15.18
CA LEU A 39 -6.00 2.87 -14.07
C LEU A 39 -6.47 3.52 -12.77
N TYR A 40 -6.08 4.77 -12.52
CA TYR A 40 -6.45 5.46 -11.28
C TYR A 40 -7.82 6.14 -11.36
N THR A 41 -8.25 6.64 -12.52
CA THR A 41 -9.50 7.42 -12.63
C THR A 41 -10.74 6.62 -13.04
N TYR A 42 -10.61 5.33 -13.37
CA TYR A 42 -11.74 4.49 -13.76
C TYR A 42 -11.94 3.26 -12.84
N PRO A 43 -13.19 2.82 -12.61
CA PRO A 43 -14.43 3.43 -13.08
C PRO A 43 -14.78 4.72 -12.33
N ARG A 44 -15.46 5.63 -13.04
CA ARG A 44 -16.02 6.85 -12.45
C ARG A 44 -17.39 6.58 -11.86
N ASP A 45 -17.82 7.43 -10.93
CA ASP A 45 -19.15 7.31 -10.34
C ASP A 45 -20.27 7.71 -11.33
N ALA A 46 -21.53 7.61 -10.90
CA ALA A 46 -22.69 7.95 -11.73
C ALA A 46 -22.73 9.43 -12.18
N ARG A 47 -21.98 10.32 -11.53
CA ARG A 47 -21.84 11.74 -11.88
C ARG A 47 -20.61 12.01 -12.75
N GLY A 48 -19.78 10.99 -13.00
CA GLY A 48 -18.52 11.11 -13.72
C GLY A 48 -17.36 11.61 -12.85
N GLU A 49 -17.55 11.69 -11.53
CA GLU A 49 -16.55 12.12 -10.57
C GLU A 49 -15.63 10.96 -10.17
N ILE A 50 -14.44 11.33 -9.69
CA ILE A 50 -13.41 10.39 -9.24
C ILE A 50 -13.43 10.35 -7.72
N SER A 51 -13.29 9.16 -7.13
CA SER A 51 -13.20 9.05 -5.68
C SER A 51 -11.95 9.76 -5.15
N VAL A 52 -12.07 10.53 -4.06
CA VAL A 52 -10.90 11.08 -3.35
C VAL A 52 -9.91 9.97 -2.92
N GLN A 53 -10.41 8.75 -2.72
CA GLN A 53 -9.58 7.58 -2.41
C GLN A 53 -8.57 7.29 -3.53
N THR A 54 -8.89 7.56 -4.79
CA THR A 54 -7.96 7.39 -5.91
C THR A 54 -6.69 8.22 -5.73
N ILE A 55 -6.83 9.47 -5.28
CA ILE A 55 -5.71 10.39 -5.08
C ILE A 55 -4.80 9.85 -3.97
N ILE A 56 -5.41 9.35 -2.90
CA ILE A 56 -4.70 8.71 -1.78
C ILE A 56 -4.00 7.45 -2.25
N ASP A 57 -4.69 6.57 -2.97
CA ASP A 57 -4.15 5.31 -3.46
C ASP A 57 -2.97 5.54 -4.39
N MET A 58 -3.05 6.51 -5.30
CA MET A 58 -1.92 6.88 -6.15
C MET A 58 -0.72 7.35 -5.31
N THR A 59 -0.95 8.25 -4.35
CA THR A 59 0.10 8.76 -3.47
C THR A 59 0.73 7.64 -2.64
N THR A 60 -0.10 6.76 -2.08
CA THR A 60 0.30 5.60 -1.30
C THR A 60 1.13 4.64 -2.14
N ASP A 61 0.69 4.38 -3.38
CA ASP A 61 1.38 3.48 -4.28
C ASP A 61 2.77 4.02 -4.65
N THR A 62 2.87 5.29 -5.05
CA THR A 62 4.13 5.86 -5.54
C THR A 62 5.15 6.13 -4.44
N ASN A 63 4.70 6.43 -3.21
CA ASN A 63 5.60 6.75 -2.10
C ASN A 63 5.95 5.54 -1.23
N PHE A 64 5.06 4.54 -1.12
CA PHE A 64 5.20 3.44 -0.18
C PHE A 64 5.13 2.07 -0.86
N VAL A 65 3.98 1.70 -1.43
CA VAL A 65 3.73 0.31 -1.88
C VAL A 65 4.71 -0.12 -2.96
N VAL A 66 4.80 0.64 -4.06
CA VAL A 66 5.61 0.26 -5.22
C VAL A 66 7.10 0.19 -4.83
N PRO A 67 7.68 1.19 -4.14
CA PRO A 67 9.04 1.08 -3.61
C PRO A 67 9.24 -0.13 -2.69
N SER A 68 8.31 -0.43 -1.78
CA SER A 68 8.44 -1.56 -0.85
C SER A 68 8.44 -2.91 -1.58
N VAL A 69 7.55 -3.11 -2.56
CA VAL A 69 7.51 -4.35 -3.35
C VAL A 69 8.77 -4.47 -4.21
N LEU A 70 9.19 -3.39 -4.88
CA LEU A 70 10.43 -3.38 -5.66
C LEU A 70 11.64 -3.73 -4.80
N PHE A 71 11.75 -3.14 -3.61
CA PHE A 71 12.83 -3.44 -2.68
C PHE A 71 12.83 -4.90 -2.23
N ALA A 72 11.65 -5.46 -1.93
CA ALA A 72 11.51 -6.87 -1.56
C ALA A 72 11.94 -7.82 -2.70
N ARG A 73 11.53 -7.52 -3.95
CA ARG A 73 11.99 -8.23 -5.16
C ARG A 73 13.51 -8.19 -5.27
N LEU A 74 14.09 -6.98 -5.28
CA LEU A 74 15.52 -6.77 -5.50
C LEU A 74 16.40 -7.42 -4.43
N ILE A 75 16.04 -7.34 -3.14
CA ILE A 75 16.82 -8.01 -2.08
C ILE A 75 16.77 -9.53 -2.25
N THR A 76 15.59 -10.07 -2.53
CA THR A 76 15.41 -11.52 -2.66
C THR A 76 16.13 -12.06 -3.89
N GLU A 77 16.18 -11.29 -4.98
CA GLU A 77 16.98 -11.60 -6.16
C GLU A 77 18.50 -11.50 -5.90
N ALA A 78 18.93 -10.52 -5.11
CA ALA A 78 20.34 -10.31 -4.81
C ALA A 78 20.92 -11.37 -3.87
N SER A 79 20.10 -12.03 -3.04
CA SER A 79 20.55 -13.00 -2.04
C SER A 79 19.45 -14.01 -1.70
N ASP A 80 19.72 -15.29 -1.99
CA ASP A 80 18.88 -16.40 -1.54
C ASP A 80 19.00 -16.67 -0.03
N GLN A 81 20.02 -16.11 0.62
CA GLN A 81 20.28 -16.26 2.06
C GLN A 81 19.58 -15.20 2.91
N THR A 82 19.07 -14.13 2.30
CA THR A 82 18.39 -13.05 3.03
C THR A 82 16.89 -13.35 3.08
N ASP A 83 16.40 -13.69 4.27
CA ASP A 83 14.96 -13.84 4.52
C ASP A 83 14.29 -12.45 4.54
N VAL A 84 13.39 -12.21 3.59
CA VAL A 84 12.58 -10.98 3.49
C VAL A 84 11.15 -11.30 3.93
N PHE A 85 10.51 -10.39 4.65
CA PHE A 85 9.12 -10.53 5.11
C PHE A 85 8.35 -9.25 4.82
N LEU A 86 7.29 -9.35 4.00
CA LEU A 86 6.43 -8.23 3.64
C LEU A 86 5.11 -8.30 4.42
N TYR A 87 4.58 -7.15 4.83
CA TYR A 87 3.25 -7.06 5.43
C TYR A 87 2.45 -5.87 4.91
N LEU A 88 1.15 -5.94 5.15
CA LEU A 88 0.22 -4.83 5.06
C LEU A 88 -0.48 -4.71 6.42
N LEU A 89 -0.50 -3.52 7.03
CA LEU A 89 -1.44 -3.26 8.12
C LEU A 89 -2.86 -3.15 7.52
N ASP A 90 -3.57 -4.28 7.51
CA ASP A 90 -4.92 -4.42 6.96
C ASP A 90 -5.96 -4.44 8.08
N HIS A 91 -5.81 -3.50 9.01
CA HIS A 91 -6.80 -3.24 10.03
C HIS A 91 -7.50 -1.93 9.71
N TYR A 92 -8.83 -1.98 9.66
CA TYR A 92 -9.68 -0.80 9.59
C TYR A 92 -10.18 -0.47 11.00
N PRO A 93 -9.43 0.36 11.75
CA PRO A 93 -9.87 0.80 13.05
C PRO A 93 -11.14 1.65 12.91
N GLN A 94 -11.90 1.76 14.00
CA GLN A 94 -13.01 2.69 14.09
C GLN A 94 -12.51 4.12 13.82
N VAL A 95 -13.02 4.76 12.78
CA VAL A 95 -12.73 6.17 12.49
C VAL A 95 -13.46 7.09 13.47
N LYS A 96 -12.84 8.23 13.80
CA LYS A 96 -13.45 9.26 14.65
C LYS A 96 -14.62 9.96 13.97
N ASP A 97 -14.52 10.18 12.66
CA ASP A 97 -15.59 10.72 11.82
C ASP A 97 -16.11 9.62 10.87
N PRO A 98 -17.24 8.98 11.20
CA PRO A 98 -17.87 7.97 10.35
C PRO A 98 -18.39 8.49 9.01
N SER A 99 -18.51 9.82 8.85
CA SER A 99 -18.94 10.44 7.58
C SER A 99 -17.79 10.69 6.61
N SER A 100 -16.54 10.51 7.07
CA SER A 100 -15.36 10.68 6.22
C SER A 100 -15.42 9.75 5.00
N PRO A 101 -15.16 10.27 3.78
CA PRO A 101 -15.08 9.43 2.59
C PRO A 101 -13.77 8.62 2.54
N LEU A 102 -12.82 8.92 3.43
CA LEU A 102 -11.50 8.30 3.45
C LEU A 102 -11.55 6.94 4.13
N ARG A 103 -10.87 5.98 3.52
CA ARG A 103 -10.80 4.62 3.98
C ARG A 103 -9.34 4.21 4.17
N GLY A 104 -9.04 3.52 5.26
CA GLY A 104 -7.77 2.85 5.46
C GLY A 104 -7.15 3.16 6.81
N SER A 105 -5.87 2.81 6.90
CA SER A 105 -4.98 3.29 7.94
C SER A 105 -4.05 4.35 7.35
N ASN A 106 -3.78 5.42 8.09
CA ASN A 106 -2.83 6.43 7.65
C ASN A 106 -1.38 5.97 7.87
N HIS A 107 -0.46 6.68 7.23
CA HIS A 107 0.97 6.53 7.48
C HIS A 107 1.29 6.60 8.99
N GLY A 108 2.08 5.63 9.48
CA GLY A 108 2.52 5.54 10.86
C GLY A 108 1.51 4.94 11.84
N HIS A 109 0.33 4.48 11.37
CA HIS A 109 -0.65 3.84 12.24
C HIS A 109 -0.22 2.46 12.76
N ASP A 110 0.67 1.78 12.05
CA ASP A 110 1.32 0.53 12.46
C ASP A 110 2.09 0.70 13.78
N ILE A 111 2.77 1.83 13.95
CA ILE A 111 3.51 2.19 15.18
C ILE A 111 2.59 2.13 16.41
N LEU A 112 1.31 2.48 16.25
CA LEU A 112 0.33 2.50 17.35
C LEU A 112 0.00 1.10 17.88
N PHE A 113 0.29 0.05 17.11
CA PHE A 113 0.07 -1.36 17.46
C PHE A 113 1.38 -2.15 17.64
N GLU A 114 2.53 -1.54 17.31
CA GLU A 114 3.85 -2.13 17.57
C GLU A 114 4.23 -2.00 19.05
N PHE A 115 3.92 -0.86 19.66
CA PHE A 115 4.24 -0.55 21.06
C PHE A 115 3.06 -0.78 22.00
N ASP A 116 3.35 -0.95 23.28
CA ASP A 116 2.32 -1.15 24.30
C ASP A 116 1.32 0.01 24.35
N LEU A 117 0.05 -0.32 24.56
CA LEU A 117 -1.01 0.66 24.74
C LEU A 117 -0.80 1.47 26.03
N THR A 118 -0.30 2.69 25.89
CA THR A 118 -0.15 3.64 27.02
C THR A 118 -1.46 4.37 27.33
N PRO A 119 -1.62 4.94 28.54
CA PRO A 119 -2.78 5.80 28.84
C PRO A 119 -2.97 6.94 27.84
N ALA A 120 -1.88 7.58 27.38
CA ALA A 120 -1.94 8.66 26.40
C ALA A 120 -2.50 8.22 25.04
N LEU A 121 -2.12 7.01 24.58
CA LEU A 121 -2.68 6.41 23.36
C LEU A 121 -4.13 5.95 23.57
N ARG A 122 -4.46 5.47 24.77
CA ARG A 122 -5.80 4.98 25.12
C ARG A 122 -6.83 6.10 25.22
N GLU A 123 -6.43 7.25 25.73
CA GLU A 123 -7.25 8.46 25.82
C GLU A 123 -7.40 9.17 24.46
N ASP A 124 -6.82 8.61 23.38
CA ASP A 124 -7.06 9.02 22.00
C ASP A 124 -6.63 10.47 21.69
N ASN A 125 -5.66 10.97 22.46
CA ASN A 125 -5.13 12.33 22.37
C ASN A 125 -3.99 12.49 21.34
N MET A 126 -3.59 11.40 20.68
CA MET A 126 -2.43 11.37 19.77
C MET A 126 -2.78 10.98 18.33
N ASN A 127 -4.07 10.78 18.02
CA ASN A 127 -4.51 10.42 16.68
C ASN A 127 -5.83 11.14 16.34
N ASP A 128 -5.92 11.89 15.26
CA ASP A 128 -7.15 12.62 14.90
C ASP A 128 -8.07 11.84 13.94
N TYR A 129 -7.66 10.67 13.47
CA TYR A 129 -8.38 9.90 12.44
C TYR A 129 -9.08 8.66 12.99
N ILE A 130 -8.46 7.93 13.92
CA ILE A 130 -8.93 6.61 14.39
C ILE A 130 -9.02 6.56 15.91
N VAL A 131 -9.91 5.72 16.44
CA VAL A 131 -10.02 5.42 17.86
C VAL A 131 -9.14 4.21 18.19
N VAL A 132 -8.01 4.47 18.85
CA VAL A 132 -6.97 3.44 19.11
C VAL A 132 -7.34 2.57 20.31
N GLY A 133 -7.77 3.18 21.42
CA GLY A 133 -7.96 2.54 22.74
C GLY A 133 -9.18 1.62 22.88
N THR A 134 -9.76 1.14 21.78
CA THR A 134 -10.94 0.26 21.82
C THR A 134 -10.55 -1.18 22.19
N PRO A 135 -11.38 -1.90 22.98
CA PRO A 135 -11.11 -3.32 23.29
C PRO A 135 -11.01 -4.20 22.03
N THR A 136 -11.66 -3.80 20.94
CA THR A 136 -11.59 -4.50 19.64
C THR A 136 -10.19 -4.48 19.05
N ASN A 137 -9.36 -3.48 19.36
CA ASN A 137 -7.98 -3.38 18.86
C ASN A 137 -6.98 -4.15 19.73
N THR A 138 -7.34 -4.55 20.95
CA THR A 138 -6.40 -5.19 21.90
C THR A 138 -5.64 -6.40 21.33
N PRO A 139 -6.26 -7.29 20.52
CA PRO A 139 -5.52 -8.40 19.93
C PRO A 139 -4.37 -7.99 19.01
N LEU A 140 -4.47 -6.85 18.30
CA LEU A 140 -3.47 -6.42 17.32
C LEU A 140 -2.09 -6.17 17.92
N TYR A 141 -2.04 -5.67 19.15
CA TYR A 141 -0.77 -5.47 19.87
C TYR A 141 0.01 -6.78 20.02
N GLY A 142 -0.69 -7.88 20.30
CA GLY A 142 -0.09 -9.22 20.38
C GLY A 142 0.24 -9.82 19.01
N ILE A 143 -0.56 -9.52 17.98
CA ILE A 143 -0.31 -9.99 16.61
C ILE A 143 0.93 -9.31 16.04
N PHE A 144 0.92 -7.97 15.98
CA PHE A 144 1.95 -7.19 15.32
C PHE A 144 3.19 -7.02 16.19
N GLY A 145 3.06 -6.44 17.39
CA GLY A 145 4.18 -6.27 18.32
C GLY A 145 4.85 -7.61 18.67
N GLY A 146 4.06 -8.68 18.84
CA GLY A 146 4.58 -10.03 19.03
C GLY A 146 5.39 -10.56 17.83
N ALA A 147 4.91 -10.35 16.60
CA ALA A 147 5.61 -10.75 15.40
C ALA A 147 6.92 -9.97 15.20
N VAL A 148 6.90 -8.64 15.41
CA VAL A 148 8.09 -7.78 15.37
C VAL A 148 9.12 -8.21 16.41
N ALA A 149 8.70 -8.44 17.65
CA ALA A 149 9.59 -8.91 18.72
C ALA A 149 10.19 -10.30 18.42
N SER A 150 9.44 -11.18 17.77
CA SER A 150 9.92 -12.51 17.35
C SER A 150 10.94 -12.41 16.21
N PHE A 151 10.70 -11.54 15.24
CA PHE A 151 11.65 -11.22 14.17
C PHE A 151 12.96 -10.67 14.74
N ALA A 152 12.90 -9.71 15.67
CA ALA A 152 14.09 -9.16 16.32
C ALA A 152 14.92 -10.23 17.05
N LYS A 153 14.27 -11.25 17.65
CA LYS A 153 14.94 -12.32 18.39
C LYS A 153 15.50 -13.42 17.51
N THR A 154 14.85 -13.74 16.39
CA THR A 154 15.07 -14.99 15.66
C THR A 154 15.30 -14.82 14.15
N GLY A 155 15.12 -13.61 13.63
CA GLY A 155 15.06 -13.35 12.19
C GLY A 155 13.76 -13.83 11.53
N LYS A 156 12.78 -14.34 12.27
CA LYS A 156 11.50 -14.83 11.74
C LYS A 156 10.31 -14.25 12.51
N PRO A 157 9.37 -13.59 11.83
CA PRO A 157 8.17 -13.12 12.49
C PRO A 157 7.23 -14.30 12.77
N VAL A 158 6.85 -14.45 14.04
CA VAL A 158 5.85 -15.43 14.48
C VAL A 158 4.89 -14.68 15.38
N SER A 159 3.62 -14.60 15.01
CA SER A 159 2.61 -14.06 15.92
C SER A 159 2.40 -15.04 17.06
N GLN A 160 2.36 -14.53 18.30
CA GLN A 160 2.19 -15.37 19.50
C GLN A 160 0.78 -15.94 19.62
N LEU A 161 -0.18 -15.32 18.94
CA LEU A 161 -1.55 -15.81 18.85
C LEU A 161 -1.57 -17.01 17.90
N GLN A 162 -2.34 -18.03 18.26
CA GLN A 162 -2.48 -19.34 17.60
C GLN A 162 -3.10 -19.23 16.19
N THR A 163 -2.57 -18.36 15.34
CA THR A 163 -2.94 -18.27 13.95
C THR A 163 -2.29 -19.47 13.24
N PRO A 164 -3.07 -20.32 12.55
CA PRO A 164 -2.53 -21.48 11.86
C PRO A 164 -1.59 -21.09 10.71
N GLN A 165 -1.60 -19.82 10.30
CA GLN A 165 -0.79 -19.30 9.20
C GLN A 165 0.46 -18.60 9.73
N ARG A 166 1.63 -19.18 9.40
CA ARG A 166 2.93 -18.54 9.64
C ARG A 166 3.12 -17.40 8.65
N TRP A 167 3.68 -16.28 9.10
CA TRP A 167 4.13 -15.21 8.20
C TRP A 167 5.24 -15.76 7.30
N PRO A 168 5.00 -15.89 5.98
CA PRO A 168 5.93 -16.55 5.08
C PRO A 168 7.07 -15.61 4.70
N ARG A 169 8.20 -16.22 4.33
CA ARG A 169 9.24 -15.53 3.59
C ARG A 169 8.66 -15.03 2.28
N PHE A 170 9.00 -13.80 1.90
CA PHE A 170 8.70 -13.22 0.61
C PHE A 170 9.36 -14.06 -0.49
N ASP A 171 8.57 -14.39 -1.50
CA ASP A 171 8.99 -15.12 -2.69
C ASP A 171 8.69 -14.22 -3.89
N PRO A 172 9.64 -14.00 -4.82
CA PRO A 172 9.44 -13.04 -5.90
C PRO A 172 8.42 -13.51 -6.95
N ILE A 173 8.04 -14.80 -6.95
CA ILE A 173 7.03 -15.36 -7.85
C ILE A 173 5.64 -15.26 -7.21
N GLN A 174 5.51 -15.65 -5.95
CA GLN A 174 4.23 -15.65 -5.23
C GLN A 174 3.90 -14.29 -4.58
N GLU A 175 4.93 -13.47 -4.33
CA GLU A 175 4.86 -12.16 -3.67
C GLU A 175 3.99 -12.15 -2.41
N ASN A 176 4.20 -13.17 -1.58
CA ASN A 176 3.43 -13.35 -0.37
C ASN A 176 3.68 -12.21 0.62
N PHE A 177 2.61 -11.73 1.23
CA PHE A 177 2.66 -10.78 2.34
C PHE A 177 1.68 -11.20 3.43
N PHE A 178 1.96 -10.75 4.64
CA PHE A 178 1.10 -10.97 5.80
C PHE A 178 0.16 -9.77 5.98
N ALA A 179 -1.14 -10.01 5.91
CA ALA A 179 -2.16 -9.02 6.24
C ALA A 179 -2.33 -8.99 7.77
N VAL A 180 -1.80 -7.94 8.40
CA VAL A 180 -1.92 -7.71 9.84
C VAL A 180 -3.31 -7.15 10.12
N SER A 181 -4.18 -7.99 10.65
CA SER A 181 -5.56 -7.66 11.01
C SER A 181 -5.97 -8.47 12.25
N LEU A 182 -7.23 -8.33 12.70
CA LEU A 182 -7.78 -9.18 13.77
C LEU A 182 -7.96 -10.64 13.36
N GLU A 183 -8.05 -10.91 12.05
CA GLU A 183 -8.10 -12.23 11.43
C GLU A 183 -6.94 -12.31 10.42
N PRO A 184 -5.69 -12.42 10.91
CA PRO A 184 -4.54 -12.25 10.06
C PRO A 184 -4.41 -13.40 9.08
N GLU A 185 -4.00 -13.05 7.87
CA GLU A 185 -3.89 -14.02 6.78
C GLU A 185 -2.71 -13.73 5.84
N VAL A 186 -2.27 -14.76 5.15
CA VAL A 186 -1.29 -14.65 4.07
C VAL A 186 -2.03 -14.42 2.76
N ARG A 187 -1.64 -13.34 2.08
CA ARG A 187 -2.11 -13.02 0.73
C ARG A 187 -0.93 -12.90 -0.21
N SER A 188 -1.22 -12.80 -1.50
CA SER A 188 -0.23 -12.72 -2.57
C SER A 188 -0.48 -11.47 -3.41
N HIS A 189 0.58 -10.93 -4.01
CA HIS A 189 0.53 -9.81 -4.95
C HIS A 189 -0.17 -8.56 -4.39
N LEU A 190 0.50 -7.89 -3.45
CA LEU A 190 0.01 -6.66 -2.82
C LEU A 190 -0.37 -5.61 -3.88
N TYR A 191 -1.66 -5.24 -3.94
CA TYR A 191 -2.22 -4.32 -4.94
C TYR A 191 -1.80 -4.66 -6.40
N ALA A 192 -1.84 -5.95 -6.74
CA ALA A 192 -1.30 -6.56 -7.96
C ALA A 192 -1.39 -5.69 -9.23
N GLN A 193 -2.59 -5.22 -9.60
CA GLN A 193 -2.78 -4.43 -10.83
C GLN A 193 -2.04 -3.09 -10.82
N ARG A 194 -2.06 -2.39 -9.67
CA ARG A 194 -1.41 -1.08 -9.53
C ARG A 194 0.10 -1.24 -9.45
N VAL A 195 0.59 -2.23 -8.70
CA VAL A 195 2.03 -2.53 -8.66
C VAL A 195 2.55 -2.98 -10.03
N ALA A 196 1.82 -3.86 -10.73
CA ALA A 196 2.19 -4.32 -12.07
C ALA A 196 2.17 -3.19 -13.11
N LEU A 197 1.27 -2.21 -12.98
CA LEU A 197 1.32 -1.01 -13.82
C LEU A 197 2.70 -0.36 -13.72
N TRP A 198 3.15 -0.04 -12.51
CA TRP A 198 4.39 0.70 -12.28
C TRP A 198 5.66 -0.11 -12.57
N LEU A 199 5.71 -1.37 -12.12
CA LEU A 199 6.93 -2.18 -12.18
C LEU A 199 7.06 -3.02 -13.45
N ASP A 200 5.95 -3.41 -14.07
CA ASP A 200 5.97 -4.41 -15.15
C ASP A 200 5.49 -3.83 -16.49
N PHE A 201 4.39 -3.06 -16.50
CA PHE A 201 3.77 -2.54 -17.72
C PHE A 201 4.45 -1.27 -18.22
N LEU A 202 4.49 -0.21 -17.41
CA LEU A 202 5.01 1.10 -17.83
C LEU A 202 6.45 1.02 -18.38
N PRO A 203 7.41 0.27 -17.79
CA PRO A 203 8.76 0.15 -18.37
C PRO A 203 8.81 -0.45 -19.79
N ARG A 204 7.74 -1.16 -20.20
CA ARG A 204 7.60 -1.79 -21.53
C ARG A 204 6.80 -0.94 -22.52
N VAL A 205 6.07 0.04 -22.03
CA VAL A 205 5.32 0.99 -22.87
C VAL A 205 6.33 1.91 -23.55
N GLY A 206 6.23 2.07 -24.86
CA GLY A 206 7.15 2.91 -25.65
C GLY A 206 8.47 2.25 -26.09
N SER A 207 8.96 1.20 -25.42
CA SER A 207 10.14 0.43 -25.87
C SER A 207 9.80 -0.56 -27.00
N SER A 208 8.53 -0.92 -27.18
CA SER A 208 8.03 -1.85 -28.20
C SER A 208 7.63 -1.22 -29.55
N TRP A 209 7.50 0.11 -29.64
CA TRP A 209 7.13 0.81 -30.88
C TRP A 209 8.32 1.20 -31.77
N VAL A 210 9.55 1.18 -31.23
CA VAL A 210 10.76 1.56 -31.99
C VAL A 210 11.41 0.35 -32.70
N THR A 211 11.25 -0.87 -32.17
CA THR A 211 11.82 -2.09 -32.78
C THR A 211 10.95 -2.69 -33.89
N SER A 212 9.72 -2.23 -34.08
CA SER A 212 8.80 -2.69 -35.13
C SER A 212 8.83 -1.84 -36.41
N ARG A 213 9.68 -0.82 -36.50
CA ARG A 213 9.85 0.04 -37.69
C ARG A 213 11.19 -0.07 -38.42
N VAL A 214 12.02 -1.07 -38.11
CA VAL A 214 13.28 -1.36 -38.84
C VAL A 214 13.25 -2.76 -39.46
N ALA A 215 12.07 -3.19 -39.92
CA ALA A 215 11.92 -4.40 -40.71
C ALA A 215 10.93 -4.16 -41.85
N PHE A 216 11.34 -3.33 -42.81
CA PHE A 216 10.98 -3.43 -44.24
C PHE A 216 12.15 -2.89 -45.05
#